data_AF-A0A7Y2DQ75-F1
#
_entry.id   AF-A0A7Y2DQ75-F1
#
_cell.length_a   1.000
_cell.length_b   1.000
_cell.length_c   1.000
_cell.angle_alpha   90.00
_cell.angle_beta   90.00
_cell.angle_gamma   90.00
#
_symmetry.space_group_name_H-M   'P 1'
#
loop_
_entity.id
_entity.type
_entity.pdbx_description
1 polymer ?
#
loop_
_entity_poly.entity_id
_entity_poly.type
_entity_poly.pdbx_seq_one_letter_code
_entity_poly.pdbx_strand_id
1 'polypeptide(L)'
;MAETEQEAALLAQHTDALRDALARRVPQWAAAVVESLSPEPGSTASDDAAAGIRTMAEAETVPELERLLGSDIDAQWCSPLDIVRKLVPAITDALDRLGA
;
A
#
# COMPACT_ATOMS: atom_id res chain seq x y z
N MET A 1 15.87 32.29 7.46
CA MET A 1 14.95 31.71 8.46
C MET A 1 13.54 31.54 7.90
N ALA A 2 12.89 32.61 7.38
CA ALA A 2 11.56 32.49 6.78
C ALA A 2 11.50 31.57 5.52
N GLU A 3 12.55 31.58 4.69
CA GLU A 3 12.61 30.76 3.46
C GLU A 3 12.69 29.25 3.78
N THR A 4 13.45 28.88 4.82
CA THR A 4 13.53 27.52 5.36
C THR A 4 12.24 27.03 6.02
N GLU A 5 11.48 27.91 6.66
CA GLU A 5 10.16 27.55 7.24
C GLU A 5 9.12 27.30 6.15
N GLN A 6 9.17 28.09 5.08
CA GLN A 6 8.29 27.94 3.92
C GLN A 6 8.61 26.67 3.11
N GLU A 7 9.89 26.33 2.95
CA GLU A 7 10.33 25.08 2.34
C GLU A 7 9.92 23.86 3.17
N ALA A 8 10.09 23.92 4.49
CA ALA A 8 9.64 22.87 5.41
C ALA A 8 8.11 22.66 5.34
N ALA A 9 7.34 23.75 5.24
CA ALA A 9 5.88 23.68 5.08
C ALA A 9 5.47 23.02 3.75
N LEU A 10 6.16 23.35 2.65
CA LEU A 10 5.92 22.72 1.35
C LEU A 10 6.28 21.22 1.36
N LEU A 11 7.41 20.85 1.97
CA LEU A 11 7.81 19.46 2.12
C LEU A 11 6.80 18.66 2.95
N ALA A 12 6.28 19.23 4.04
CA ALA A 12 5.22 18.62 4.85
C ALA A 12 3.95 18.39 4.01
N GLN A 13 3.51 19.40 3.25
CA GLN A 13 2.35 19.28 2.37
C GLN A 13 2.52 18.18 1.31
N HIS A 14 3.69 18.09 0.67
CA HIS A 14 3.96 17.04 -0.31
C HIS A 14 4.01 15.65 0.34
N THR A 15 4.53 15.55 1.55
CA THR A 15 4.59 14.30 2.31
C THR A 15 3.19 13.81 2.67
N ASP A 16 2.31 14.70 3.13
CA ASP A 16 0.91 14.35 3.41
C ASP A 16 0.17 13.93 2.13
N ALA A 17 0.36 14.65 1.01
CA ALA A 17 -0.24 14.28 -0.27
C ALA A 17 0.24 12.91 -0.77
N LEU A 18 1.53 12.60 -0.59
CA LEU A 18 2.10 11.30 -0.94
C LEU A 18 1.54 10.19 -0.04
N ARG A 19 1.42 10.44 1.28
CA ARG A 19 0.81 9.54 2.24
C ARG A 19 -0.61 9.17 1.83
N ASP A 20 -1.44 10.17 1.56
CA ASP A 20 -2.82 10.00 1.10
C ASP A 20 -2.92 9.23 -0.22
N ALA A 21 -2.01 9.52 -1.16
CA ALA A 21 -1.97 8.82 -2.44
C ALA A 21 -1.64 7.35 -2.26
N LEU A 22 -0.63 7.02 -1.44
CA LEU A 22 -0.22 5.64 -1.18
C LEU A 22 -1.28 4.87 -0.41
N ALA A 23 -1.86 5.47 0.63
CA ALA A 23 -2.95 4.87 1.40
C ALA A 23 -4.13 4.45 0.52
N ARG A 24 -4.48 5.27 -0.49
CA ARG A 24 -5.54 4.94 -1.46
C ARG A 24 -5.11 3.91 -2.51
N ARG A 25 -3.87 4.00 -3.01
CA ARG A 25 -3.44 3.24 -4.21
C ARG A 25 -2.90 1.85 -3.89
N VAL A 26 -2.24 1.66 -2.75
CA VAL A 26 -1.63 0.37 -2.39
C VAL A 26 -2.66 -0.75 -2.26
N PRO A 27 -3.78 -0.58 -1.53
CA PRO A 27 -4.81 -1.63 -1.46
C PRO A 27 -5.45 -1.94 -2.82
N GLN A 28 -5.67 -0.91 -3.65
CA GLN A 28 -6.23 -1.08 -5.00
C GLN A 28 -5.29 -1.84 -5.93
N TRP A 29 -3.99 -1.51 -5.87
CA TRP A 29 -2.97 -2.22 -6.62
C TRP A 29 -2.93 -3.70 -6.24
N ALA A 30 -2.91 -4.01 -4.94
CA ALA A 30 -2.85 -5.39 -4.47
C ALA A 30 -4.05 -6.22 -4.94
N ALA A 31 -5.26 -5.64 -4.86
CA ALA A 31 -6.47 -6.28 -5.37
C ALA A 31 -6.43 -6.49 -6.89
N ALA A 32 -5.98 -5.49 -7.65
CA ALA A 32 -5.87 -5.59 -9.10
C ALA A 32 -4.85 -6.64 -9.55
N VAL A 33 -3.77 -6.85 -8.78
CA VAL A 33 -2.80 -7.93 -9.06
C VAL A 33 -3.48 -9.29 -8.89
N VAL A 34 -4.25 -9.50 -7.82
CA VAL A 34 -4.99 -10.77 -7.64
C VAL A 34 -5.97 -10.98 -8.79
N GLU A 35 -6.78 -9.98 -9.12
CA GLU A 35 -7.78 -10.07 -10.20
C GLU A 35 -7.12 -10.38 -11.56
N SER A 36 -6.04 -9.68 -11.90
CA SER A 36 -5.37 -9.83 -13.20
C SER A 36 -4.59 -11.13 -13.37
N LEU A 37 -4.09 -11.71 -12.28
CA LEU A 37 -3.29 -12.95 -12.30
C LEU A 37 -4.09 -14.19 -11.93
N SER A 38 -5.37 -14.04 -11.55
CA SER A 38 -6.25 -15.16 -11.27
C SER A 38 -6.46 -16.02 -12.53
N PRO A 39 -6.61 -17.36 -12.40
CA PRO A 39 -6.87 -18.24 -13.55
C PRO A 39 -8.19 -17.92 -14.27
N GLU A 40 -9.20 -17.46 -13.52
CA GLU A 40 -10.50 -17.02 -14.05
C GLU A 40 -10.84 -15.60 -13.54
N PRO A 41 -10.28 -14.54 -14.16
CA PRO A 41 -10.55 -13.15 -13.79
C PRO A 41 -12.04 -12.79 -13.91
N GLY A 42 -12.57 -12.05 -12.94
CA GLY A 42 -13.97 -11.67 -12.87
C GLY A 42 -14.92 -12.79 -12.44
N SER A 43 -14.39 -13.94 -12.01
CA SER A 43 -15.16 -14.93 -11.26
C SER A 43 -15.42 -14.45 -9.83
N THR A 44 -16.49 -14.94 -9.21
CA THR A 44 -16.79 -14.61 -7.80
C THR A 44 -15.64 -14.95 -6.85
N ALA A 45 -14.93 -16.06 -7.10
CA ALA A 45 -13.77 -16.44 -6.29
C ALA A 45 -12.60 -15.45 -6.43
N SER A 46 -12.32 -14.99 -7.66
CA SER A 46 -11.33 -13.94 -7.93
C SER A 46 -11.71 -12.63 -7.24
N ASP A 47 -12.98 -12.21 -7.36
CA ASP A 47 -13.47 -10.96 -6.77
C ASP A 47 -13.41 -11.00 -5.23
N ASP A 48 -13.79 -12.11 -4.62
CA ASP A 48 -13.73 -12.32 -3.18
C ASP A 48 -12.27 -12.30 -2.67
N ALA A 49 -11.35 -12.94 -3.39
CA ALA A 49 -9.92 -12.94 -3.04
C ALA A 49 -9.32 -11.53 -3.16
N ALA A 50 -9.62 -10.81 -4.25
CA ALA A 50 -9.16 -9.44 -4.46
C ALA A 50 -9.72 -8.49 -3.38
N ALA A 51 -11.00 -8.64 -3.01
CA ALA A 51 -11.61 -7.89 -1.92
C ALA A 51 -10.95 -8.20 -0.56
N GLY A 52 -10.65 -9.47 -0.28
CA GLY A 52 -9.96 -9.89 0.94
C GLY A 52 -8.56 -9.28 1.06
N ILE A 53 -7.78 -9.29 -0.02
CA ILE A 53 -6.46 -8.65 -0.06
C ILE A 53 -6.55 -7.13 0.10
N ARG A 54 -7.53 -6.48 -0.53
CA ARG A 54 -7.77 -5.05 -0.33
C ARG A 54 -8.01 -4.72 1.14
N THR A 55 -8.92 -5.43 1.80
CA THR A 55 -9.27 -5.20 3.21
C THR A 55 -8.08 -5.47 4.13
N MET A 56 -7.29 -6.51 3.86
CA MET A 56 -6.07 -6.76 4.62
C MET A 56 -5.05 -5.64 4.43
N ALA A 57 -4.81 -5.19 3.19
CA ALA A 57 -3.88 -4.10 2.92
C ALA A 57 -4.31 -2.79 3.60
N GLU A 58 -5.61 -2.49 3.62
CA GLU A 58 -6.19 -1.35 4.37
C GLU A 58 -5.95 -1.48 5.89
N ALA A 59 -6.09 -2.68 6.45
CA ALA A 59 -5.97 -2.91 7.89
C ALA A 59 -4.51 -2.95 8.37
N GLU A 60 -3.60 -3.49 7.56
CA GLU A 60 -2.24 -3.82 8.01
C GLU A 60 -1.15 -2.96 7.36
N THR A 61 -1.30 -2.65 6.07
CA THR A 61 -0.25 -1.97 5.29
C THR A 61 -0.40 -0.45 5.31
N VAL A 62 -1.62 0.06 5.20
CA VAL A 62 -1.89 1.51 5.21
C VAL A 62 -1.41 2.17 6.52
N PRO A 63 -1.71 1.64 7.72
CA PRO A 63 -1.22 2.26 8.97
C PRO A 63 0.30 2.30 9.06
N GLU A 64 0.99 1.29 8.52
CA GLU A 64 2.46 1.26 8.53
C GLU A 64 3.06 2.31 7.58
N LEU A 65 2.46 2.50 6.39
CA LEU A 65 2.83 3.57 5.46
C LEU A 65 2.57 4.95 6.04
N GLU A 66 1.42 5.15 6.69
CA GLU A 66 1.08 6.42 7.34
C GLU A 66 2.07 6.75 8.45
N ARG A 67 2.40 5.78 9.30
CA ARG A 67 3.40 5.94 10.36
C ARG A 67 4.79 6.23 9.80
N LEU A 68 5.20 5.55 8.72
CA LEU A 68 6.50 5.79 8.08
C LEU A 68 6.58 7.20 7.50
N LEU A 69 5.58 7.61 6.74
CA LEU A 69 5.54 8.92 6.07
C LEU A 69 5.21 10.07 7.03
N GLY A 70 4.74 9.77 8.25
CA GLY A 70 4.63 10.73 9.35
C GLY A 70 5.89 10.85 10.20
N SER A 71 6.90 10.00 9.97
CA SER A 71 8.16 10.01 10.70
C SER A 71 9.23 10.83 9.97
N ASP A 72 10.12 11.46 10.74
CA ASP A 72 11.37 12.02 10.21
C ASP A 72 12.19 10.93 9.51
N ILE A 73 12.86 11.26 8.41
CA ILE A 73 13.68 10.34 7.60
C ILE A 73 14.73 9.65 8.48
N ASP A 74 15.35 10.39 9.40
CA ASP A 74 16.36 9.85 10.31
C ASP A 74 15.78 8.86 11.34
N ALA A 75 14.47 8.88 11.55
CA ALA A 75 13.73 7.96 12.42
C ALA A 75 13.07 6.80 11.67
N GLN A 76 13.20 6.75 10.33
CA GLN A 76 12.64 5.67 9.52
C GLN A 76 13.45 4.38 9.69
N TRP A 77 12.78 3.31 10.11
CA TRP A 77 13.38 1.99 10.33
C TRP A 77 13.14 1.00 9.19
N CYS A 78 12.40 1.42 8.16
CA CYS A 78 12.14 0.65 6.94
C CYS A 78 11.89 1.59 5.77
N SER A 79 12.02 1.08 4.54
CA SER A 79 11.64 1.83 3.35
C SER A 79 10.15 1.60 3.01
N PRO A 80 9.49 2.53 2.29
CA PRO A 80 8.12 2.31 1.80
C PRO A 80 8.00 1.02 0.96
N LEU A 81 9.08 0.65 0.26
CA LEU A 81 9.12 -0.55 -0.55
C LEU A 81 9.14 -1.83 0.29
N ASP A 82 9.77 -1.81 1.46
CA ASP A 82 9.75 -2.96 2.38
C ASP A 82 8.35 -3.20 2.95
N ILE A 83 7.59 -2.13 3.18
CA ILE A 83 6.18 -2.22 3.59
C ILE A 83 5.34 -2.83 2.47
N VAL A 84 5.48 -2.36 1.23
CA VAL A 84 4.76 -2.92 0.07
C VAL A 84 5.15 -4.37 -0.20
N ARG A 85 6.42 -4.76 0.00
CA ARG A 85 6.88 -6.14 -0.16
C ARG A 85 6.16 -7.12 0.76
N LYS A 86 5.66 -6.69 1.92
CA LYS A 86 4.88 -7.54 2.84
C LYS A 86 3.55 -7.99 2.22
N LEU A 87 3.03 -7.27 1.23
CA LEU A 87 1.82 -7.67 0.51
C LEU A 87 2.05 -8.81 -0.47
N VAL A 88 3.27 -8.97 -0.98
CA VAL A 88 3.57 -9.97 -2.03
C VAL A 88 3.26 -11.39 -1.57
N PRO A 89 3.70 -11.86 -0.38
CA PRO A 89 3.34 -13.18 0.11
C PRO A 89 1.82 -13.39 0.22
N ALA A 90 1.08 -12.40 0.72
CA ALA A 90 -0.37 -12.51 0.85
C ALA A 90 -1.07 -12.58 -0.52
N ILE A 91 -0.60 -11.81 -1.50
CA ILE A 91 -1.09 -11.87 -2.88
C ILE A 91 -0.78 -13.25 -3.49
N THR A 92 0.44 -13.75 -3.33
CA THR A 92 0.83 -15.08 -3.80
C THR A 92 -0.03 -16.17 -3.17
N ASP A 93 -0.22 -16.16 -1.85
CA ASP A 93 -1.06 -17.12 -1.15
C ASP A 93 -2.53 -17.08 -1.63
N ALA A 94 -3.04 -15.89 -1.97
CA ALA A 94 -4.39 -15.73 -2.52
C ALA A 94 -4.48 -16.34 -3.93
N LEU A 95 -3.48 -16.10 -4.78
CA LEU A 95 -3.40 -16.66 -6.13
C LEU A 95 -3.24 -18.18 -6.11
N ASP A 96 -2.39 -18.72 -5.24
CA ASP A 96 -2.20 -20.17 -5.08
C ASP A 96 -3.51 -20.87 -4.67
N ARG A 97 -4.32 -20.24 -3.81
CA ARG A 97 -5.65 -20.77 -3.42
C ARG A 97 -6.66 -20.77 -4.57
N LEU A 98 -6.48 -19.88 -5.54
CA LEU A 98 -7.29 -19.83 -6.77
C LEU A 98 -6.77 -20.80 -7.84
N GLY A 99 -5.59 -21.41 -7.63
CA GLY A 99 -4.98 -22.38 -8.53
C GLY A 99 -4.09 -21.75 -9.61
N ALA A 100 -3.52 -20.56 -9.34
CA ALA A 100 -2.49 -19.95 -10.18
C ALA A 100 -1.11 -20.62 -10.02
#